data_AF-A0A849DIX5-F1
#
_entry.id   AF-A0A849DIX5-F1
#
_cell.length_a   1.000
_cell.length_b   1.000
_cell.length_c   1.000
_cell.angle_alpha   90.00
_cell.angle_beta   90.00
_cell.angle_gamma   90.00
#
_symmetry.space_group_name_H-M   'P 1'
#
loop_
_entity.id
_entity.type
_entity.pdbx_description
1 polymer ?
#
loop_
_entity_poly.entity_id
_entity_poly.type
_entity_poly.pdbx_seq_one_letter_code
_entity_poly.pdbx_strand_id
1 'polypeptide(L)' 'MTGDGQHAQPTERPASASWHPPAATAALRMILVRHGATEATAERRYSGRGDVPLSAQGLAQAAAVARRVAALVAVGA' A
#
# COMPACT_ATOMS: atom_id res chain seq x y z
N MET A 1 -47.75 -28.70 -34.11
CA MET A 1 -47.50 -27.62 -33.15
C MET A 1 -46.23 -27.98 -32.39
N THR A 2 -45.08 -27.67 -32.95
CA THR A 2 -43.77 -27.95 -32.34
C THR A 2 -43.16 -26.60 -32.01
N GLY A 3 -43.10 -26.27 -30.73
CA GLY A 3 -42.47 -25.05 -30.23
C GLY A 3 -41.11 -25.41 -29.65
N ASP A 4 -40.07 -25.37 -30.47
CA ASP A 4 -38.69 -25.53 -30.00
C ASP A 4 -38.27 -24.24 -29.29
N GLY A 5 -38.47 -24.22 -27.98
CA GLY A 5 -37.99 -23.17 -27.09
C GLY A 5 -36.47 -23.17 -27.03
N GLN A 6 -35.84 -22.41 -27.92
CA GLN A 6 -34.40 -22.14 -27.86
C GLN A 6 -34.12 -21.28 -26.63
N HIS A 7 -33.61 -21.89 -25.56
CA HIS A 7 -33.03 -21.16 -24.44
C HIS A 7 -31.73 -20.50 -24.92
N ALA A 8 -31.80 -19.21 -25.22
CA ALA A 8 -30.64 -18.40 -25.54
C ALA A 8 -29.60 -18.50 -24.40
N GLN A 9 -28.41 -18.96 -24.73
CA GLN A 9 -27.29 -19.04 -23.79
C GLN A 9 -26.97 -17.63 -23.28
N PRO A 10 -26.73 -17.42 -21.98
CA PRO A 10 -26.34 -16.12 -21.46
C PRO A 10 -25.09 -15.64 -22.17
N THR A 11 -25.18 -14.48 -22.81
CA THR A 11 -24.02 -13.80 -23.39
C THR A 11 -22.97 -13.60 -22.30
N GLU A 12 -21.74 -13.95 -22.63
CA GLU A 12 -20.58 -13.93 -21.75
C GLU A 12 -20.46 -12.54 -21.09
N ARG A 13 -20.52 -12.53 -19.76
CA ARG A 13 -20.50 -11.30 -18.96
C ARG A 13 -19.10 -10.70 -19.09
N PRO A 14 -18.94 -9.43 -19.51
CA PRO A 14 -17.61 -8.83 -19.56
C PRO A 14 -16.98 -8.93 -18.18
N ALA A 15 -15.73 -9.41 -18.13
CA ALA A 15 -14.98 -9.57 -16.89
C ALA A 15 -15.05 -8.26 -16.11
N SER A 16 -15.56 -8.30 -14.88
CA SER A 16 -15.71 -7.11 -14.05
C SER A 16 -14.33 -6.46 -13.88
N ALA A 17 -14.25 -5.16 -14.15
CA ALA A 17 -13.03 -4.39 -13.91
C ALA A 17 -12.52 -4.66 -12.48
N SER A 18 -11.35 -5.29 -12.36
CA SER A 18 -10.74 -5.56 -11.06
C SER A 18 -10.21 -4.26 -10.48
N TRP A 19 -10.49 -3.99 -9.20
CA TRP A 19 -9.78 -2.92 -8.47
C TRP A 19 -8.29 -3.23 -8.30
N HIS A 20 -7.90 -4.48 -8.54
CA HIS A 20 -6.51 -4.86 -8.64
C HIS A 20 -5.94 -4.35 -9.96
N PRO A 21 -4.82 -3.62 -9.95
CA PRO A 21 -4.15 -3.26 -11.20
C PRO A 21 -3.81 -4.55 -11.97
N PRO A 22 -3.89 -4.52 -13.32
CA PRO A 22 -3.39 -5.63 -14.13
C PRO A 22 -1.93 -5.89 -13.74
N ALA A 23 -1.47 -7.13 -13.93
CA ALA A 23 -0.06 -7.50 -13.72
C ALA A 23 0.81 -6.77 -14.75
N ALA A 24 1.04 -5.48 -14.53
CA ALA A 24 1.82 -4.60 -15.36
C ALA A 24 3.27 -4.70 -14.91
N THR A 25 4.17 -4.91 -15.87
CA THR A 25 5.62 -4.97 -15.68
C THR A 25 6.22 -3.65 -15.17
N ALA A 26 5.43 -2.56 -15.15
CA ALA A 26 5.81 -1.24 -14.66
C ALA A 26 4.72 -0.62 -13.76
N ALA A 27 4.18 -1.39 -12.81
CA ALA A 27 3.22 -0.85 -11.85
C ALA A 27 3.85 0.22 -10.94
N LEU A 28 3.13 1.32 -10.70
CA LEU A 28 3.53 2.32 -9.71
C LEU A 28 3.62 1.67 -8.32
N ARG A 29 4.78 1.78 -7.68
CA ARG A 29 5.01 1.34 -6.30
C ARG A 29 5.01 2.55 -5.39
N MET A 30 4.19 2.53 -4.34
CA MET A 30 4.16 3.57 -3.30
C MET A 30 4.56 2.94 -1.96
N ILE A 31 5.54 3.54 -1.27
CA ILE A 31 6.00 3.11 0.05
C ILE A 31 5.63 4.21 1.05
N LEU A 32 4.80 3.86 2.03
CA LEU A 32 4.41 4.78 3.10
C LEU A 32 5.20 4.43 4.36
N VAL A 33 5.81 5.46 4.96
CA VAL A 33 6.61 5.33 6.18
C VAL A 33 6.05 6.26 7.24
N ARG A 34 5.74 5.71 8.42
CA ARG A 34 5.41 6.51 9.60
C ARG A 34 6.70 7.08 10.18
N HIS A 35 6.66 8.32 10.68
CA HIS A 35 7.77 8.91 11.42
C HIS A 35 8.18 8.07 12.64
N GLY A 36 9.45 8.19 13.04
CA GLY A 36 9.98 7.52 14.23
C GLY A 36 9.42 8.10 15.53
N ALA A 37 9.70 7.44 16.65
CA ALA A 37 9.32 7.91 17.97
C ALA A 37 9.91 9.30 18.29
N THR A 38 9.14 10.12 18.98
CA THR A 38 9.57 11.37 19.62
C THR A 38 9.50 11.21 21.14
N GLU A 39 10.08 12.13 21.92
CA GLU A 39 9.95 12.11 23.38
C GLU A 39 8.47 12.16 23.82
N ALA A 40 7.66 13.01 23.17
CA ALA A 40 6.23 13.10 23.43
C ALA A 40 5.44 11.82 23.07
N THR A 41 5.94 11.01 22.12
CA THR A 41 5.32 9.72 21.77
C THR A 41 5.42 8.73 22.93
N ALA A 42 6.55 8.71 23.65
CA ALA A 42 6.74 7.83 24.81
C ALA A 42 5.74 8.16 25.93
N GLU A 43 5.44 9.45 26.09
CA GLU A 43 4.50 9.95 27.08
C GLU A 43 3.03 9.92 26.61
N ARG A 44 2.77 9.38 25.40
CA ARG A 44 1.43 9.35 24.76
C ARG A 44 0.76 10.73 24.68
N ARG A 45 1.56 11.79 24.54
CA ARG A 45 1.06 13.15 24.38
C ARG A 45 0.85 13.47 22.91
N TYR A 46 -0.23 14.18 22.60
CA TYR A 46 -0.45 14.73 21.27
C TYR A 46 0.62 15.77 20.98
N SER A 47 1.41 15.57 19.93
CA SER A 47 2.45 16.51 19.49
C SER A 47 1.90 17.70 18.70
N GLY A 48 0.58 17.70 18.41
CA GLY A 48 -0.10 18.81 17.75
C GLY A 48 0.53 19.17 16.39
N ARG A 49 0.67 20.47 16.14
CA ARG A 49 1.36 21.06 14.98
C ARG A 49 2.66 21.69 15.48
N GLY A 50 3.80 21.16 15.06
CA GLY A 50 5.13 21.63 15.46
C GLY A 50 6.22 20.68 14.94
N ASP A 51 7.43 21.18 14.78
CA ASP A 51 8.59 20.37 14.39
C ASP A 51 9.18 19.71 15.64
N VAL A 52 8.77 18.47 15.91
CA VAL A 52 9.20 17.72 17.09
C VAL A 52 10.35 16.79 16.69
N PRO A 53 11.53 16.90 17.34
CA PRO A 53 12.65 16.04 17.01
C PRO A 53 12.37 14.58 17.36
N LEU A 54 12.98 13.68 16.59
CA LEU A 54 13.00 12.25 16.91
C LEU A 54 13.79 12.01 18.19
N SER A 55 13.33 11.05 19.00
CA SER A 55 14.13 10.53 20.12
C SER A 55 15.29 9.70 19.61
N ALA A 56 16.23 9.33 20.48
CA ALA A 56 17.32 8.41 20.12
C ALA A 56 16.79 7.08 19.54
N GLN A 57 15.69 6.56 20.09
CA GLN A 57 15.00 5.40 19.53
C GLN A 57 14.38 5.71 18.17
N GLY A 58 13.77 6.89 17.99
CA GLY A 58 13.21 7.32 16.71
C GLY A 58 14.26 7.41 15.60
N LEU A 59 15.45 7.89 15.92
CA LEU A 59 16.59 7.91 14.99
C LEU A 59 17.05 6.50 14.60
N ALA A 60 17.14 5.59 15.57
CA ALA A 60 17.46 4.18 15.30
C ALA A 60 16.39 3.51 14.42
N GLN A 61 15.10 3.81 14.65
CA GLN A 61 13.99 3.36 13.80
C GLN A 61 14.11 3.90 12.36
N ALA A 62 14.41 5.20 12.20
CA ALA A 62 14.59 5.81 10.89
C ALA A 62 15.73 5.15 10.10
N ALA A 63 16.86 4.87 10.76
CA ALA A 63 17.98 4.16 10.14
C ALA A 63 17.60 2.72 9.73
N ALA A 64 16.82 2.01 10.54
CA ALA A 64 16.35 0.66 10.20
C ALA A 64 15.39 0.67 9.01
N VAL A 65 14.45 1.63 8.96
CA VAL A 65 13.54 1.79 7.82
C VAL A 65 14.30 2.14 6.55
N ALA A 66 15.29 3.03 6.60
CA ALA A 66 16.11 3.38 5.44
C ALA A 66 16.74 2.13 4.80
N ARG A 67 17.34 1.24 5.60
CA ARG A 67 17.89 -0.04 5.12
C ARG A 67 16.83 -0.93 4.48
N ARG A 68 15.63 -1.02 5.09
CA ARG A 68 14.53 -1.84 4.57
C ARG A 68 14.00 -1.30 3.25
N VAL A 69 13.80 0.01 3.15
CA VAL A 69 13.32 0.67 1.92
C VAL A 69 14.33 0.49 0.79
N ALA A 70 15.62 0.66 1.04
CA ALA A 70 16.66 0.41 0.04
C ALA A 70 16.58 -1.02 -0.53
N ALA A 71 16.40 -2.02 0.34
CA ALA A 71 16.21 -3.41 -0.10
C ALA A 71 14.92 -3.62 -0.92
N LEU A 72 13.80 -2.99 -0.54
CA LEU A 72 12.53 -3.09 -1.28
C LEU A 72 12.60 -2.42 -2.67
N VAL A 73 13.32 -1.30 -2.78
CA VAL A 73 13.53 -0.62 -4.06
C VAL A 73 14.40 -1.49 -4.97
N ALA A 74 15.48 -2.06 -4.43
CA ALA A 74 16.41 -2.93 -5.18
C ALA A 74 15.77 -4.22 -5.72
N VAL A 75 14.75 -4.77 -5.06
CA VAL A 75 14.06 -6.00 -5.49
C VAL A 75 13.11 -5.78 -6.68
N GLY A 76 12.77 -4.53 -7.01
CA GLY A 76 11.90 -4.22 -8.15
C GLY A 76 12.49 -3.22 -9.14
N ALA A 77 13.80 -2.98 -9.09
CA ALA A 77 14.58 -2.35 -10.15
C ALA A 77 15.21 -3.46 -10.99
#